data_AF-A0A2P8HQR6-F1
#
_entry.id   AF-A0A2P8HQR6-F1
#
_cell.length_a   1.000
_cell.length_b   1.000
_cell.length_c   1.000
_cell.angle_alpha   90.00
_cell.angle_beta   90.00
_cell.angle_gamma   90.00
#
_symmetry.space_group_name_H-M   'P 1'
#
loop_
_entity.id
_entity.type
_entity.pdbx_description
1 polymer ?
#
loop_
_entity_poly.entity_id
_entity_poly.type
_entity_poly.pdbx_seq_one_letter_code
_entity_poly.pdbx_strand_id
1 'polypeptide(L)'
;MLSLETVPALSLKVAGKVLFHHYYISNYTLLYLRLTVNLSKGAKTVYKIYFDESGKLDDKKMYSYYGAAGGSLDAWTSLDHRLASTLPSTPSHELHFSQLKDDKYMHLYIHALNEFLQEEDLQFNAMIINNSEAKVSSETMNLSKEELRKLFYVKIPERLYYGMTRGIEAEHAEEVEVYMDQNNEYQWLYGKIKDQMQAHALYRKKAYTIHTLEPLDSYYSYPLQITDIILGLVSFLMEQSFLPTKPSEKLTTTKQIQSEMVFRFLSQNRNLEKFLSKITLYKWEGTDELLQSISLSTYISRFMIEKQKNDLSEILKVQQLISQYPEIETRHVRKHLSYSNSQARTIRGYIEQASGRPRF
;
A
#
# COMPACT_ATOMS: atom_id res chain seq x y z
N MET A 1 -10.68 -86.52 27.82
CA MET A 1 -9.25 -86.89 27.70
C MET A 1 -8.62 -85.85 26.78
N LEU A 2 -7.70 -85.03 27.34
CA LEU A 2 -6.56 -84.26 26.74
C LEU A 2 -6.61 -83.92 25.24
N SER A 3 -6.24 -82.73 24.73
CA SER A 3 -5.47 -81.60 25.27
C SER A 3 -5.66 -80.36 24.37
N LEU A 4 -5.32 -79.19 24.93
CA LEU A 4 -5.15 -77.90 24.29
C LEU A 4 -4.11 -77.93 23.14
N GLU A 5 -4.34 -77.10 22.11
CA GLU A 5 -3.33 -76.16 21.59
C GLU A 5 -3.99 -75.02 20.79
N THR A 6 -3.30 -73.89 20.79
CA THR A 6 -3.79 -72.51 20.69
C THR A 6 -3.67 -71.88 19.29
N VAL A 7 -4.67 -71.04 18.95
CA VAL A 7 -4.74 -69.77 18.19
C VAL A 7 -3.51 -69.28 17.37
N PRO A 8 -3.72 -68.50 16.28
CA PRO A 8 -3.60 -67.06 16.49
C PRO A 8 -4.75 -66.21 15.93
N ALA A 9 -5.13 -65.25 16.75
CA ALA A 9 -6.14 -64.25 16.53
C ALA A 9 -5.52 -63.09 15.74
N LEU A 10 -6.20 -62.59 14.70
CA LEU A 10 -6.05 -61.20 14.29
C LEU A 10 -7.17 -60.82 13.32
N SER A 11 -8.15 -60.03 13.80
CA SER A 11 -8.84 -58.97 13.04
C SER A 11 -10.18 -58.60 13.70
N LEU A 12 -10.13 -58.02 14.91
CA LEU A 12 -11.29 -57.38 15.56
C LEU A 12 -10.95 -55.95 16.03
N LYS A 13 -9.98 -55.31 15.36
CA LYS A 13 -9.56 -53.92 15.64
C LYS A 13 -10.00 -52.89 14.60
N VAL A 14 -10.66 -53.29 13.50
CA VAL A 14 -11.03 -52.35 12.42
C VAL A 14 -12.46 -51.80 12.58
N ALA A 15 -13.40 -52.55 13.16
CA ALA A 15 -14.79 -52.11 13.27
C ALA A 15 -15.03 -51.03 14.35
N GLY A 16 -14.28 -51.03 15.46
CA GLY A 16 -14.44 -50.05 16.54
C GLY A 16 -13.90 -48.65 16.24
N LYS A 17 -12.91 -48.53 15.33
CA LYS A 17 -12.31 -47.24 14.96
C LYS A 17 -13.17 -46.43 13.98
N VAL A 18 -13.93 -47.10 13.12
CA VAL A 18 -14.76 -46.43 12.09
C VAL A 18 -16.03 -45.81 12.69
N LEU A 19 -16.64 -46.48 13.69
CA LEU A 19 -17.82 -45.99 14.41
C LEU A 19 -17.49 -44.83 15.36
N PHE A 20 -16.32 -44.84 16.00
CA PHE A 20 -15.88 -43.70 16.84
C PHE A 20 -15.52 -42.46 16.03
N HIS A 21 -14.98 -42.61 14.80
CA HIS A 21 -14.70 -41.47 13.92
C HIS A 21 -15.96 -40.81 13.38
N HIS A 22 -17.00 -41.58 13.01
CA HIS A 22 -18.24 -40.99 12.48
C HIS A 22 -19.05 -40.23 13.55
N TYR A 23 -19.05 -40.70 14.81
CA TYR A 23 -19.77 -40.02 15.89
C TYR A 23 -19.06 -38.74 16.37
N TYR A 24 -17.73 -38.70 16.30
CA TYR A 24 -16.96 -37.48 16.59
C TYR A 24 -17.09 -36.44 15.47
N ILE A 25 -17.00 -36.85 14.19
CA ILE A 25 -17.12 -35.91 13.07
C ILE A 25 -18.54 -35.31 13.02
N SER A 26 -19.59 -36.10 13.23
CA SER A 26 -20.97 -35.59 13.23
C SER A 26 -21.26 -34.55 14.32
N ASN A 27 -20.68 -34.71 15.52
CA ASN A 27 -20.86 -33.74 16.61
C ASN A 27 -20.00 -32.49 16.44
N TYR A 28 -18.80 -32.61 15.86
CA TYR A 28 -17.99 -31.43 15.50
C TYR A 28 -18.63 -30.63 14.38
N THR A 29 -19.23 -31.26 13.37
CA THR A 29 -19.93 -30.54 12.28
C THR A 29 -21.19 -29.84 12.79
N LEU A 30 -21.96 -30.45 13.70
CA LEU A 30 -23.12 -29.82 14.33
C LEU A 30 -22.74 -28.73 15.35
N LEU A 31 -21.61 -28.86 16.05
CA LEU A 31 -21.07 -27.82 16.92
C LEU A 31 -20.51 -26.65 16.10
N TYR A 32 -19.84 -26.91 14.97
CA TYR A 32 -19.40 -25.88 14.02
C TYR A 32 -20.59 -25.16 13.40
N LEU A 33 -21.62 -25.87 12.94
CA LEU A 33 -22.84 -25.26 12.42
C LEU A 33 -23.60 -24.47 13.50
N ARG A 34 -23.67 -24.96 14.75
CA ARG A 34 -24.27 -24.20 15.87
C ARG A 34 -23.43 -23.01 16.32
N LEU A 35 -22.10 -23.06 16.19
CA LEU A 35 -21.22 -21.92 16.46
C LEU A 35 -21.31 -20.89 15.32
N THR A 36 -21.37 -21.33 14.07
CA THR A 36 -21.49 -20.44 12.89
C THR A 36 -22.86 -19.76 12.84
N VAL A 37 -23.93 -20.46 13.25
CA VAL A 37 -25.30 -19.92 13.27
C VAL A 37 -25.61 -19.09 14.55
N ASN A 38 -24.85 -19.27 15.65
CA ASN A 38 -24.97 -18.40 16.83
C ASN A 38 -23.99 -17.22 16.86
N LEU A 39 -22.88 -17.26 16.11
CA LEU A 39 -21.98 -16.10 15.92
C LEU A 39 -22.55 -15.07 14.95
N SER A 40 -23.50 -15.46 14.09
CA SER A 40 -24.13 -14.56 13.11
C SER A 40 -25.25 -13.67 13.69
N LYS A 41 -25.43 -13.64 15.02
CA LYS A 41 -26.31 -12.68 15.70
C LYS A 41 -25.52 -11.93 16.77
N GLY A 42 -24.70 -10.97 16.32
CA GLY A 42 -24.16 -9.91 17.19
C GLY A 42 -22.64 -9.74 17.22
N ALA A 43 -21.86 -10.53 16.47
CA ALA A 43 -20.44 -10.24 16.31
C ALA A 43 -20.27 -9.04 15.36
N LYS A 44 -19.80 -7.91 15.89
CA LYS A 44 -19.39 -6.78 15.05
C LYS A 44 -18.17 -7.18 14.22
N THR A 45 -18.16 -6.82 12.95
CA THR A 45 -16.98 -6.97 12.08
C THR A 45 -15.99 -5.86 12.38
N VAL A 46 -14.70 -6.10 12.11
CA VAL A 46 -13.63 -5.11 12.36
C VAL A 46 -13.14 -4.55 11.03
N TYR A 47 -13.12 -3.23 10.93
CA TYR A 47 -12.59 -2.48 9.79
C TYR A 47 -11.34 -1.73 10.22
N LYS A 48 -10.25 -1.90 9.48
CA LYS A 48 -8.96 -1.27 9.81
C LYS A 48 -8.64 -0.17 8.82
N ILE A 49 -8.13 0.94 9.34
CA ILE A 49 -7.62 2.07 8.57
C ILE A 49 -6.17 2.33 8.97
N TYR A 50 -5.30 2.46 7.98
CA TYR A 50 -3.89 2.78 8.12
C TYR A 50 -3.63 4.15 7.49
N PHE A 51 -2.91 5.02 8.19
CA PHE A 51 -2.71 6.40 7.80
C PHE A 51 -1.24 6.79 7.79
N ASP A 52 -0.85 7.52 6.74
CA ASP A 52 0.48 8.08 6.60
C ASP A 52 0.44 9.45 5.90
N GLU A 53 1.54 10.19 6.00
CA GLU A 53 1.74 11.51 5.40
C GLU A 53 3.07 11.62 4.65
N SER A 54 3.05 12.35 3.54
CA SER A 54 4.24 12.69 2.77
C SER A 54 4.33 14.20 2.61
N GLY A 55 5.29 14.78 3.33
CA GLY A 55 5.50 16.22 3.41
C GLY A 55 4.62 16.86 4.48
N LYS A 56 5.19 17.81 5.22
CA LYS A 56 4.49 18.54 6.29
C LYS A 56 3.84 19.82 5.76
N LEU A 57 2.72 20.22 6.36
CA LEU A 57 1.96 21.44 6.05
C LEU A 57 2.70 22.71 6.49
N ASP A 58 3.83 22.95 5.85
CA ASP A 58 4.92 23.71 6.44
C ASP A 58 6.20 23.66 5.59
N ASP A 59 6.33 22.58 4.81
CA ASP A 59 7.48 22.24 4.01
C ASP A 59 7.59 23.14 2.77
N LYS A 60 8.80 23.25 2.20
CA LYS A 60 9.09 24.10 1.02
C LYS A 60 8.41 23.62 -0.27
N LYS A 61 7.71 22.49 -0.22
CA LYS A 61 7.02 21.89 -1.34
C LYS A 61 5.69 22.59 -1.61
N MET A 62 5.24 22.50 -2.86
CA MET A 62 3.95 23.04 -3.27
C MET A 62 2.77 22.32 -2.60
N TYR A 63 2.89 21.00 -2.42
CA TYR A 63 1.83 20.18 -1.86
C TYR A 63 2.32 19.33 -0.68
N SER A 64 1.40 19.08 0.26
CA SER A 64 1.50 18.01 1.27
C SER A 64 0.47 16.92 0.96
N TYR A 65 0.82 15.67 1.24
CA TYR A 65 0.01 14.50 0.89
C TYR A 65 -0.35 13.73 2.15
N TYR A 66 -1.62 13.35 2.29
CA TYR A 66 -2.12 12.56 3.40
C TYR A 66 -2.90 11.37 2.83
N GLY A 67 -2.52 10.16 3.21
CA GLY A 67 -3.07 8.92 2.68
C GLY A 67 -3.73 8.09 3.77
N ALA A 68 -4.83 7.43 3.42
CA ALA A 68 -5.47 6.42 4.25
C ALA A 68 -5.74 5.17 3.40
N ALA A 69 -5.26 4.01 3.83
CA ALA A 69 -5.64 2.71 3.31
C ALA A 69 -6.64 2.05 4.28
N GLY A 70 -7.64 1.34 3.77
CA GLY A 70 -8.67 0.78 4.65
C GLY A 70 -9.36 -0.43 4.04
N GLY A 71 -9.87 -1.30 4.91
CA GLY A 71 -10.61 -2.51 4.53
C GLY A 71 -10.89 -3.42 5.72
N SER A 72 -11.50 -4.57 5.45
CA SER A 72 -11.86 -5.57 6.47
C SER A 72 -10.62 -6.17 7.14
N LEU A 73 -10.76 -6.57 8.41
CA LEU A 73 -9.70 -7.28 9.15
C LEU A 73 -9.22 -8.54 8.40
N ASP A 74 -10.14 -9.26 7.76
CA ASP A 74 -9.82 -10.48 7.01
C ASP A 74 -8.92 -10.18 5.80
N ALA A 75 -9.22 -9.12 5.04
CA ALA A 75 -8.39 -8.70 3.91
C ALA A 75 -6.98 -8.30 4.35
N TRP A 76 -6.85 -7.55 5.44
CA TRP A 76 -5.53 -7.19 5.99
C TRP A 76 -4.76 -8.39 6.50
N THR A 77 -5.42 -9.31 7.22
CA THR A 77 -4.79 -10.54 7.74
C THR A 77 -4.32 -11.45 6.60
N SER A 78 -5.13 -11.56 5.54
CA SER A 78 -4.82 -12.31 4.33
C SER A 78 -3.59 -11.73 3.61
N LEU A 79 -3.55 -10.40 3.47
CA LEU A 79 -2.41 -9.68 2.91
C LEU A 79 -1.14 -9.87 3.76
N ASP A 80 -1.21 -9.70 5.08
CA ASP A 80 -0.07 -9.86 5.99
C ASP A 80 0.53 -11.26 5.92
N HIS A 81 -0.32 -12.29 5.87
CA HIS A 81 0.13 -13.68 5.75
C HIS A 81 0.90 -13.92 4.44
N ARG A 82 0.43 -13.36 3.31
CA ARG A 82 1.12 -13.50 2.02
C ARG A 82 2.43 -12.73 2.00
N LEU A 83 2.47 -11.54 2.58
CA LEU A 83 3.69 -10.74 2.67
C LEU A 83 4.74 -11.36 3.57
N ALA A 84 4.36 -11.90 4.72
CA ALA A 84 5.27 -12.59 5.65
C ALA A 84 5.99 -13.79 5.02
N SER A 85 5.45 -14.37 3.94
CA SER A 85 6.08 -15.48 3.22
C SER A 85 7.23 -15.04 2.29
N THR A 86 7.26 -13.77 1.89
CA THR A 86 8.20 -13.24 0.89
C THR A 86 9.12 -12.15 1.45
N LEU A 87 8.59 -11.30 2.34
CA LEU A 87 9.32 -10.19 2.94
C LEU A 87 10.05 -10.69 4.20
N PRO A 88 11.37 -10.46 4.31
CA PRO A 88 12.11 -10.86 5.49
C PRO A 88 11.61 -10.06 6.71
N SER A 89 11.41 -10.74 7.84
CA SER A 89 10.97 -10.15 9.10
C SER A 89 12.02 -9.27 9.79
N THR A 90 13.08 -8.85 9.08
CA THR A 90 14.29 -8.24 9.63
C THR A 90 14.34 -6.73 9.40
N PRO A 91 14.97 -5.97 10.31
CA PRO A 91 14.96 -4.51 10.29
C PRO A 91 15.48 -3.80 9.05
N SER A 92 16.34 -4.45 8.29
CA SER A 92 17.08 -3.81 7.19
C SER A 92 16.26 -3.59 5.92
N HIS A 93 14.95 -3.88 5.93
CA HIS A 93 14.11 -3.92 4.72
C HIS A 93 12.74 -3.25 4.89
N GLU A 94 12.57 -2.36 5.87
CA GLU A 94 11.38 -1.51 5.95
C GLU A 94 11.15 -0.81 4.60
N LEU A 95 9.96 -0.95 4.05
CA LEU A 95 9.65 -0.45 2.74
C LEU A 95 9.11 0.98 2.82
N HIS A 96 9.99 1.95 2.61
CA HIS A 96 9.58 3.32 2.33
C HIS A 96 9.87 3.70 0.89
N PHE A 97 8.93 4.33 0.19
CA PHE A 97 9.12 4.73 -1.20
C PHE A 97 10.35 5.62 -1.39
N SER A 98 10.55 6.56 -0.47
CA SER A 98 11.69 7.50 -0.46
C SER A 98 13.05 6.81 -0.26
N GLN A 99 13.05 5.59 0.29
CA GLN A 99 14.25 4.80 0.57
C GLN A 99 14.61 3.82 -0.56
N LEU A 100 13.80 3.70 -1.61
CA LEU A 100 14.10 2.90 -2.79
C LEU A 100 15.23 3.53 -3.63
N LYS A 101 16.48 3.19 -3.26
CA LYS A 101 17.72 3.69 -3.88
C LYS A 101 18.52 2.63 -4.62
N ASP A 102 18.09 1.37 -4.55
CA ASP A 102 18.77 0.22 -5.16
C ASP A 102 17.76 -0.69 -5.87
N ASP A 103 17.98 -0.90 -7.16
CA ASP A 103 17.07 -1.64 -8.02
C ASP A 103 16.94 -3.12 -7.63
N LYS A 104 17.88 -3.62 -6.81
CA LYS A 104 17.80 -4.98 -6.28
C LYS A 104 16.59 -5.19 -5.35
N TYR A 105 16.05 -4.14 -4.75
CA TYR A 105 14.91 -4.23 -3.84
C TYR A 105 13.56 -3.95 -4.49
N MET A 106 13.51 -3.50 -5.76
CA MET A 106 12.24 -3.14 -6.44
C MET A 106 11.19 -4.25 -6.39
N HIS A 107 11.61 -5.52 -6.52
CA HIS A 107 10.72 -6.67 -6.46
C HIS A 107 9.90 -6.76 -5.16
N LEU A 108 10.44 -6.30 -4.03
CA LEU A 108 9.75 -6.26 -2.75
C LEU A 108 8.61 -5.25 -2.76
N TYR A 109 8.86 -4.04 -3.28
CA TYR A 109 7.86 -2.98 -3.44
C TYR A 109 6.75 -3.39 -4.41
N ILE A 110 7.13 -3.98 -5.55
CA ILE A 110 6.18 -4.46 -6.56
C ILE A 110 5.32 -5.58 -5.97
N HIS A 111 5.91 -6.51 -5.21
CA HIS A 111 5.15 -7.56 -4.54
C HIS A 111 4.15 -6.99 -3.53
N ALA A 112 4.58 -6.10 -2.64
CA ALA A 112 3.70 -5.45 -1.67
C ALA A 112 2.50 -4.75 -2.33
N LEU A 113 2.75 -3.99 -3.39
CA LEU A 113 1.69 -3.35 -4.17
C LEU A 113 0.77 -4.37 -4.86
N ASN A 114 1.32 -5.45 -5.41
CA ASN A 114 0.53 -6.51 -6.05
C ASN A 114 -0.39 -7.21 -5.05
N GLU A 115 0.07 -7.46 -3.82
CA GLU A 115 -0.76 -8.07 -2.78
C GLU A 115 -1.90 -7.15 -2.37
N PHE A 116 -1.64 -5.85 -2.23
CA PHE A 116 -2.69 -4.85 -2.00
C PHE A 116 -3.73 -4.82 -3.13
N LEU A 117 -3.30 -4.88 -4.40
CA LEU A 117 -4.20 -4.88 -5.55
C LEU A 117 -5.01 -6.18 -5.72
N GLN A 118 -4.63 -7.26 -5.06
CA GLN A 118 -5.36 -8.53 -5.11
C GLN A 118 -6.55 -8.57 -4.15
N GLU A 119 -6.49 -7.83 -3.05
CA GLU A 119 -7.59 -7.77 -2.07
C GLU A 119 -8.70 -6.84 -2.56
N GLU A 120 -9.92 -7.36 -2.73
CA GLU A 120 -11.07 -6.60 -3.24
C GLU A 120 -11.59 -5.56 -2.23
N ASP A 121 -11.50 -5.86 -0.94
CA ASP A 121 -12.01 -5.02 0.15
C ASP A 121 -11.06 -3.85 0.50
N LEU A 122 -9.80 -3.89 0.08
CA LEU A 122 -8.85 -2.83 0.38
C LEU A 122 -9.04 -1.66 -0.58
N GLN A 123 -9.03 -0.43 -0.04
CA GLN A 123 -9.07 0.81 -0.80
C GLN A 123 -8.07 1.81 -0.25
N PHE A 124 -7.74 2.83 -1.06
CA PHE A 124 -6.87 3.91 -0.66
C PHE A 124 -7.46 5.27 -1.06
N ASN A 125 -7.52 6.19 -0.10
CA ASN A 125 -7.91 7.57 -0.33
C ASN A 125 -6.75 8.49 0.04
N ALA A 126 -6.53 9.55 -0.74
CA ALA A 126 -5.59 10.60 -0.36
C ALA A 126 -6.15 12.01 -0.55
N MET A 127 -5.72 12.89 0.36
CA MET A 127 -5.95 14.32 0.32
C MET A 127 -4.63 15.04 0.05
N ILE A 128 -4.64 15.90 -0.96
CA ILE A 128 -3.51 16.71 -1.40
C ILE A 128 -3.80 18.16 -1.09
N ILE A 129 -2.92 18.78 -0.31
CA ILE A 129 -3.13 20.12 0.24
C ILE A 129 -2.13 21.08 -0.36
N ASN A 130 -2.61 22.16 -0.98
CA ASN A 130 -1.74 23.25 -1.41
C ASN A 130 -1.17 24.01 -0.20
N ASN A 131 0.15 23.95 -0.03
CA ASN A 131 0.84 24.57 1.10
C ASN A 131 0.85 26.10 1.01
N SER A 132 0.88 26.70 -0.20
CA SER A 132 0.85 28.16 -0.33
C SER A 132 -0.51 28.71 0.09
N GLU A 133 -1.58 28.04 -0.30
CA GLU A 133 -2.96 28.44 0.02
C GLU A 133 -3.28 28.22 1.50
N ALA A 134 -2.79 27.11 2.09
CA ALA A 134 -2.90 26.88 3.52
C ALA A 134 -2.20 27.98 4.33
N LYS A 135 -1.02 28.42 3.84
CA LYS A 135 -0.26 29.51 4.45
C LYS A 135 -1.02 30.84 4.36
N VAL A 136 -1.51 31.22 3.18
CA VAL A 136 -2.31 32.45 2.98
C VAL A 136 -3.55 32.44 3.89
N SER A 137 -4.22 31.29 4.02
CA SER A 137 -5.36 31.12 4.93
C SER A 137 -4.98 31.35 6.39
N SER A 138 -3.84 30.80 6.84
CA SER A 138 -3.36 31.01 8.21
C SER A 138 -3.02 32.46 8.51
N GLU A 139 -2.37 33.16 7.56
CA GLU A 139 -2.01 34.57 7.70
C GLU A 139 -3.26 35.45 7.77
N THR A 140 -4.28 35.15 6.95
CA THR A 140 -5.57 35.86 6.96
C THR A 140 -6.31 35.69 8.29
N MET A 141 -6.20 34.51 8.92
CA MET A 141 -6.84 34.21 10.19
C MET A 141 -5.98 34.57 11.42
N ASN A 142 -4.80 35.18 11.24
CA ASN A 142 -3.82 35.43 12.30
C ASN A 142 -3.46 34.17 13.11
N LEU A 143 -3.39 33.02 12.44
CA LEU A 143 -3.00 31.75 13.05
C LEU A 143 -1.49 31.53 12.91
N SER A 144 -0.86 31.03 13.95
CA SER A 144 0.52 30.53 13.87
C SER A 144 0.59 29.29 12.98
N LYS A 145 1.79 28.99 12.49
CA LYS A 145 2.07 27.75 11.73
C LYS A 145 1.68 26.50 12.51
N GLU A 146 1.92 26.52 13.83
CA GLU A 146 1.57 25.41 14.71
C GLU A 146 0.05 25.24 14.80
N GLU A 147 -0.71 26.32 14.99
CA GLU A 147 -2.17 26.27 15.01
C GLU A 147 -2.76 25.81 13.68
N LEU A 148 -2.20 26.28 12.55
CA LEU A 148 -2.59 25.81 11.23
C LEU A 148 -2.43 24.29 11.12
N ARG A 149 -1.26 23.76 11.47
CA ARG A 149 -1.03 22.31 11.48
C ARG A 149 -2.04 21.62 12.38
N LYS A 150 -2.22 22.07 13.62
CA LYS A 150 -3.18 21.48 14.58
C LYS A 150 -4.58 21.35 13.98
N LEU A 151 -5.08 22.38 13.31
CA LEU A 151 -6.41 22.38 12.70
C LEU A 151 -6.49 21.42 11.51
N PHE A 152 -5.51 21.45 10.61
CA PHE A 152 -5.46 20.57 9.43
C PHE A 152 -5.28 19.10 9.83
N TYR A 153 -4.42 18.80 10.81
CA TYR A 153 -4.19 17.46 11.32
C TYR A 153 -5.38 16.87 12.10
N VAL A 154 -6.36 17.67 12.52
CA VAL A 154 -7.64 17.13 13.00
C VAL A 154 -8.58 16.86 11.84
N LYS A 155 -8.70 17.81 10.90
CA LYS A 155 -9.73 17.75 9.86
C LYS A 155 -9.39 16.82 8.69
N ILE A 156 -8.13 16.70 8.31
CA ILE A 156 -7.72 15.85 7.18
C ILE A 156 -7.86 14.37 7.52
N PRO A 157 -7.31 13.86 8.64
CA PRO A 157 -7.51 12.47 9.02
C PRO A 157 -9.00 12.14 9.18
N GLU A 158 -9.78 12.99 9.86
CA GLU A 158 -11.23 12.78 9.99
C GLU A 158 -11.93 12.63 8.63
N ARG A 159 -11.65 13.51 7.67
CA ARG A 159 -12.24 13.44 6.32
C ARG A 159 -11.82 12.19 5.56
N LEU A 160 -10.54 11.82 5.64
CA LEU A 160 -10.01 10.62 4.99
C LEU A 160 -10.65 9.36 5.58
N TYR A 161 -10.67 9.26 6.90
CA TYR A 161 -11.23 8.11 7.60
C TYR A 161 -12.72 7.97 7.35
N TYR A 162 -13.47 9.08 7.36
CA TYR A 162 -14.86 9.07 6.93
C TYR A 162 -15.01 8.63 5.47
N GLY A 163 -14.12 9.08 4.59
CA GLY A 163 -14.05 8.62 3.20
C GLY A 163 -13.91 7.11 3.07
N MET A 164 -13.22 6.46 4.02
CA MET A 164 -13.10 5.00 4.08
C MET A 164 -14.36 4.33 4.65
N THR A 165 -14.95 4.91 5.69
CA THR A 165 -16.07 4.28 6.43
C THR A 165 -17.45 4.61 5.86
N ARG A 166 -17.58 5.57 4.93
CA ARG A 166 -18.87 6.03 4.42
C ARG A 166 -19.72 4.95 3.75
N GLY A 167 -19.08 3.91 3.21
CA GLY A 167 -19.72 2.78 2.54
C GLY A 167 -20.07 1.62 3.46
N ILE A 168 -19.72 1.71 4.75
CA ILE A 168 -20.12 0.72 5.74
C ILE A 168 -21.64 0.84 5.94
N GLU A 169 -22.36 -0.17 5.46
CA GLU A 169 -23.81 -0.24 5.50
C GLU A 169 -24.32 -0.53 6.90
N ALA A 170 -25.56 -0.09 7.17
CA ALA A 170 -26.14 -0.13 8.52
C ALA A 170 -26.28 -1.56 9.10
N GLU A 171 -26.31 -2.56 8.23
CA GLU A 171 -26.50 -3.98 8.55
C GLU A 171 -25.21 -4.65 9.04
N HIS A 172 -24.06 -4.00 8.85
CA HIS A 172 -22.75 -4.44 9.31
C HIS A 172 -22.27 -3.44 10.36
N ALA A 173 -22.65 -3.68 11.62
CA ALA A 173 -22.14 -2.87 12.72
C ALA A 173 -20.63 -3.11 12.85
N GLU A 174 -19.81 -2.14 12.45
CA GLU A 174 -18.36 -2.31 12.43
C GLU A 174 -17.66 -1.58 13.58
N GLU A 175 -16.65 -2.24 14.13
CA GLU A 175 -15.64 -1.60 14.96
C GLU A 175 -14.51 -1.11 14.05
N VAL A 176 -14.30 0.20 14.04
CA VAL A 176 -13.25 0.81 13.24
C VAL A 176 -12.03 1.00 14.12
N GLU A 177 -10.92 0.42 13.68
CA GLU A 177 -9.60 0.59 14.27
C GLU A 177 -8.75 1.43 13.33
N VAL A 178 -8.14 2.49 13.86
CA VAL A 178 -7.30 3.39 13.09
C VAL A 178 -5.87 3.34 13.61
N TYR A 179 -4.93 3.08 12.72
CA TYR A 179 -3.50 3.03 13.00
C TYR A 179 -2.80 4.13 12.21
N MET A 180 -2.09 5.00 12.92
CA MET A 180 -1.32 6.08 12.31
C MET A 180 0.17 5.79 12.47
N ASP A 181 0.97 6.13 11.46
CA ASP A 181 2.43 6.05 11.64
C ASP A 181 2.88 6.87 12.85
N GLN A 182 3.83 6.32 13.62
CA GLN A 182 4.17 6.83 14.93
C GLN A 182 4.86 8.20 14.83
N ASN A 183 4.11 9.26 15.16
CA ASN A 183 4.65 10.60 15.28
C ASN A 183 4.31 11.23 16.64
N ASN A 184 5.33 11.46 17.47
CA ASN A 184 5.18 12.04 18.80
C ASN A 184 4.60 13.46 18.80
N GLU A 185 4.69 14.19 17.68
CA GLU A 185 4.16 15.56 17.53
C GLU A 185 2.63 15.62 17.66
N TYR A 186 1.93 14.53 17.31
CA TYR A 186 0.48 14.53 17.13
C TYR A 186 -0.28 13.59 18.09
N GLN A 187 0.41 12.92 19.02
CA GLN A 187 -0.24 12.00 19.96
C GLN A 187 -1.42 12.61 20.73
N TRP A 188 -1.32 13.89 21.10
CA TRP A 188 -2.36 14.61 21.83
C TRP A 188 -3.60 14.94 20.97
N LEU A 189 -3.56 14.74 19.64
CA LEU A 189 -4.68 14.94 18.72
C LEU A 189 -5.56 13.70 18.57
N TYR A 190 -5.08 12.53 18.96
CA TYR A 190 -5.75 11.24 18.72
C TYR A 190 -7.15 11.18 19.36
N GLY A 191 -7.29 11.65 20.61
CA GLY A 191 -8.60 11.76 21.25
C GLY A 191 -9.56 12.69 20.50
N LYS A 192 -9.06 13.82 20.00
CA LYS A 192 -9.89 14.78 19.24
C LYS A 192 -10.36 14.18 17.91
N ILE A 193 -9.50 13.47 17.19
CA ILE A 193 -9.89 12.82 15.93
C ILE A 193 -10.94 11.75 16.20
N LYS A 194 -10.75 10.93 17.24
CA LYS A 194 -11.74 9.92 17.66
C LYS A 194 -13.10 10.55 17.97
N ASP A 195 -13.14 11.61 18.78
CA ASP A 195 -14.38 12.30 19.13
C ASP A 195 -15.08 12.88 17.90
N GLN A 196 -14.32 13.50 16.99
CA GLN A 196 -14.87 14.05 15.75
C GLN A 196 -15.45 12.95 14.85
N MET A 197 -14.76 11.83 14.69
CA MET A 197 -15.25 10.70 13.92
C MET A 197 -16.50 10.06 14.53
N GLN A 198 -16.53 9.92 15.86
CA GLN A 198 -17.68 9.36 16.59
C GLN A 198 -18.90 10.28 16.46
N ALA A 199 -18.70 11.59 16.61
CA ALA A 199 -19.75 12.58 16.36
C ALA A 199 -20.25 12.50 14.92
N HIS A 200 -19.33 12.32 13.95
CA HIS A 200 -19.67 12.18 12.54
C HIS A 200 -20.53 10.97 12.24
N ALA A 201 -20.16 9.82 12.80
CA ALA A 201 -20.93 8.59 12.71
C ALA A 201 -22.35 8.80 13.25
N LEU A 202 -22.48 9.42 14.43
CA LEU A 202 -23.76 9.64 15.10
C LEU A 202 -24.69 10.54 14.27
N TYR A 203 -24.25 11.73 13.86
CA TYR A 203 -25.15 12.67 13.15
C TYR A 203 -25.51 12.20 11.74
N ARG A 204 -24.66 11.37 11.11
CA ARG A 204 -24.91 10.78 9.79
C ARG A 204 -25.59 9.41 9.84
N LYS A 205 -25.96 8.92 11.03
CA LYS A 205 -26.59 7.61 11.25
C LYS A 205 -25.78 6.46 10.65
N LYS A 206 -24.46 6.49 10.83
CA LYS A 206 -23.57 5.40 10.40
C LYS A 206 -23.55 4.29 11.44
N ALA A 207 -23.40 3.04 10.98
CA ALA A 207 -23.34 1.87 11.85
C ALA A 207 -21.90 1.46 12.16
N TYR A 208 -21.02 2.43 12.44
CA TYR A 208 -19.68 2.11 12.93
C TYR A 208 -19.39 2.87 14.23
N THR A 209 -18.50 2.29 15.02
CA THR A 209 -17.95 2.91 16.23
C THR A 209 -16.44 2.89 16.18
N ILE A 210 -15.78 3.98 16.60
CA ILE A 210 -14.31 4.01 16.64
C ILE A 210 -13.85 3.27 17.89
N HIS A 211 -13.29 2.09 17.72
CA HIS A 211 -12.76 1.30 18.82
C HIS A 211 -11.42 1.88 19.27
N THR A 212 -10.45 1.95 18.36
CA THR A 212 -9.08 2.42 18.62
C THR A 212 -8.64 3.46 17.60
N LEU A 213 -7.79 4.38 18.06
CA LEU A 213 -7.01 5.28 17.22
C LEU A 213 -5.65 5.41 17.90
N GLU A 214 -4.67 4.68 17.39
CA GLU A 214 -3.38 4.48 18.06
C GLU A 214 -2.21 4.67 17.10
N PRO A 215 -1.06 5.15 17.61
CA PRO A 215 0.17 5.15 16.83
C PRO A 215 0.68 3.72 16.69
N LEU A 216 1.19 3.38 15.51
CA LEU A 216 1.85 2.11 15.24
C LEU A 216 3.14 2.40 14.50
N ASP A 217 4.22 1.72 14.91
CA ASP A 217 5.52 1.83 14.24
C ASP A 217 5.45 1.11 12.89
N SER A 218 5.64 1.85 11.78
CA SER A 218 5.61 1.34 10.42
C SER A 218 6.53 0.15 10.21
N TYR A 219 7.59 0.07 10.98
CA TYR A 219 8.53 -1.03 11.00
C TYR A 219 7.86 -2.40 11.16
N TYR A 220 6.89 -2.50 12.07
CA TYR A 220 6.18 -3.74 12.41
C TYR A 220 4.88 -3.92 11.63
N SER A 221 4.61 -3.06 10.64
CA SER A 221 3.30 -2.98 9.99
C SER A 221 3.44 -2.89 8.47
N TYR A 222 3.28 -4.04 7.79
CA TYR A 222 3.19 -4.03 6.33
C TYR A 222 2.05 -3.14 5.80
N PRO A 223 0.88 -3.03 6.45
CA PRO A 223 -0.16 -2.11 6.00
C PRO A 223 0.27 -0.64 6.03
N LEU A 224 1.02 -0.20 7.05
CA LEU A 224 1.57 1.16 7.09
C LEU A 224 2.64 1.36 6.01
N GLN A 225 3.55 0.40 5.83
CA GLN A 225 4.55 0.45 4.76
C GLN A 225 3.90 0.52 3.38
N ILE A 226 2.84 -0.26 3.11
CA ILE A 226 2.09 -0.17 1.86
C ILE A 226 1.42 1.20 1.71
N THR A 227 0.88 1.75 2.80
CA THR A 227 0.28 3.09 2.80
C THR A 227 1.33 4.14 2.40
N ASP A 228 2.54 4.10 2.95
CA ASP A 228 3.70 4.93 2.54
C ASP A 228 4.02 4.72 1.06
N ILE A 229 4.15 3.46 0.60
CA ILE A 229 4.52 3.17 -0.79
C ILE A 229 3.50 3.75 -1.76
N ILE A 230 2.20 3.57 -1.52
CA ILE A 230 1.14 4.10 -2.37
C ILE A 230 1.15 5.63 -2.35
N LEU A 231 1.27 6.25 -1.17
CA LEU A 231 1.32 7.70 -1.02
C LEU A 231 2.56 8.31 -1.70
N GLY A 232 3.71 7.65 -1.56
CA GLY A 232 4.97 7.97 -2.22
C GLY A 232 4.87 7.85 -3.74
N LEU A 233 4.20 6.81 -4.26
CA LEU A 233 3.93 6.65 -5.68
C LEU A 233 3.00 7.75 -6.21
N VAL A 234 1.91 8.05 -5.51
CA VAL A 234 0.98 9.14 -5.87
C VAL A 234 1.71 10.48 -5.92
N SER A 235 2.46 10.84 -4.86
CA SER A 235 3.23 12.08 -4.83
C SER A 235 4.28 12.12 -5.94
N PHE A 236 4.98 11.01 -6.20
CA PHE A 236 5.96 10.91 -7.28
C PHE A 236 5.36 11.20 -8.66
N LEU A 237 4.17 10.65 -8.95
CA LEU A 237 3.46 10.90 -10.21
C LEU A 237 2.93 12.33 -10.30
N MET A 238 2.31 12.82 -9.23
CA MET A 238 1.68 14.14 -9.20
C MET A 238 2.69 15.28 -9.27
N GLU A 239 3.79 15.18 -8.54
CA GLU A 239 4.91 16.13 -8.58
C GLU A 239 5.77 15.98 -9.83
N GLN A 240 5.49 14.97 -10.67
CA GLN A 240 6.29 14.63 -11.85
C GLN A 240 7.77 14.45 -11.52
N SER A 241 8.03 13.80 -10.38
CA SER A 241 9.37 13.51 -9.85
C SER A 241 10.23 12.66 -10.81
N PHE A 242 9.65 12.11 -11.88
CA PHE A 242 10.32 11.40 -12.96
C PHE A 242 10.94 12.33 -14.02
N LEU A 243 10.70 13.64 -13.94
CA LEU A 243 11.32 14.65 -14.79
C LEU A 243 12.47 15.34 -14.05
N PRO A 244 13.52 15.78 -14.77
CA PRO A 244 14.56 16.60 -14.16
C PRO A 244 14.01 17.98 -13.80
N THR A 245 14.49 18.55 -12.69
CA THR A 245 14.08 19.89 -12.23
C THR A 245 14.43 20.98 -13.24
N LYS A 246 15.49 20.78 -14.04
CA LYS A 246 15.87 21.66 -15.14
C LYS A 246 16.16 20.85 -16.41
N PRO A 247 15.90 21.40 -17.62
CA PRO A 247 16.12 20.66 -18.88
C PRO A 247 17.54 20.14 -19.11
N SER A 248 18.55 20.80 -18.52
CA SER A 248 19.97 20.41 -18.65
C SER A 248 20.43 19.40 -17.60
N GLU A 249 19.61 19.13 -16.57
CA GLU A 249 19.98 18.25 -15.46
C GLU A 249 19.56 16.80 -15.76
N LYS A 250 20.38 15.85 -15.32
CA LYS A 250 19.99 14.44 -15.32
C LYS A 250 19.15 14.14 -14.09
N LEU A 251 18.18 13.25 -14.27
CA LEU A 251 17.43 12.69 -13.15
C LEU A 251 18.39 11.98 -12.19
N THR A 252 18.17 12.14 -10.88
CA THR A 252 18.99 11.45 -9.88
C THR A 252 18.82 9.93 -9.99
N THR A 253 19.85 9.16 -9.61
CA THR A 253 19.80 7.69 -9.61
C THR A 253 18.59 7.16 -8.84
N THR A 254 18.28 7.72 -7.68
CA THR A 254 17.09 7.33 -6.88
C THR A 254 15.80 7.52 -7.68
N LYS A 255 15.62 8.67 -8.31
CA LYS A 255 14.41 8.97 -9.09
C LYS A 255 14.32 8.12 -10.37
N GLN A 256 15.46 7.76 -10.98
CA GLN A 256 15.51 6.79 -12.07
C GLN A 256 15.06 5.39 -11.62
N ILE A 257 15.52 4.91 -10.47
CA ILE A 257 15.12 3.61 -9.90
C ILE A 257 13.65 3.61 -9.50
N GLN A 258 13.15 4.69 -8.88
CA GLN A 258 11.73 4.84 -8.58
C GLN A 258 10.88 4.85 -9.85
N SER A 259 11.30 5.58 -10.89
CA SER A 259 10.64 5.57 -12.21
C SER A 259 10.61 4.16 -12.80
N GLU A 260 11.70 3.40 -12.64
CA GLU A 260 11.78 2.03 -13.12
C GLU A 260 10.82 1.09 -12.38
N MET A 261 10.76 1.20 -11.05
CA MET A 261 9.84 0.42 -10.22
C MET A 261 8.37 0.70 -10.59
N VAL A 262 7.99 1.99 -10.69
CA VAL A 262 6.63 2.40 -11.04
C VAL A 262 6.26 1.90 -12.43
N PHE A 263 7.16 2.00 -13.41
CA PHE A 263 6.93 1.49 -14.75
C PHE A 263 6.70 -0.03 -14.77
N ARG A 264 7.57 -0.80 -14.10
CA ARG A 264 7.42 -2.26 -14.01
C ARG A 264 6.11 -2.65 -13.33
N PHE A 265 5.79 -2.00 -12.21
CA PHE A 265 4.55 -2.25 -11.49
C PHE A 265 3.32 -2.00 -12.37
N LEU A 266 3.21 -0.82 -12.99
CA LEU A 266 2.02 -0.46 -13.78
C LEU A 266 1.90 -1.27 -15.07
N SER A 267 3.02 -1.76 -15.62
CA SER A 267 3.05 -2.53 -16.87
C SER A 267 2.78 -4.04 -16.66
N GLN A 268 2.69 -4.51 -15.42
CA GLN A 268 2.43 -5.91 -15.11
C GLN A 268 0.92 -6.20 -15.06
N ASN A 269 0.50 -7.30 -15.69
CA ASN A 269 -0.86 -7.83 -15.61
C ASN A 269 -1.93 -6.72 -15.86
N ARG A 270 -2.93 -6.63 -14.97
CA ARG A 270 -3.95 -5.57 -14.96
C ARG A 270 -3.68 -4.53 -13.87
N ASN A 271 -2.42 -4.34 -13.48
CA ASN A 271 -2.08 -3.48 -12.34
C ASN A 271 -2.49 -2.03 -12.56
N LEU A 272 -2.29 -1.48 -13.75
CA LEU A 272 -2.75 -0.12 -14.07
C LEU A 272 -4.24 0.06 -13.78
N GLU A 273 -5.08 -0.84 -14.30
CA GLU A 273 -6.53 -0.78 -14.13
C GLU A 273 -6.92 -0.93 -12.66
N LYS A 274 -6.38 -1.96 -11.99
CA LYS A 274 -6.65 -2.21 -10.57
C LYS A 274 -6.21 -1.04 -9.69
N PHE A 275 -5.01 -0.50 -9.92
CA PHE A 275 -4.48 0.64 -9.19
C PHE A 275 -5.36 1.89 -9.33
N LEU A 276 -5.82 2.17 -10.56
CA LEU A 276 -6.77 3.27 -10.80
C LEU A 276 -8.11 3.05 -10.12
N SER A 277 -8.62 1.81 -10.06
CA SER A 277 -9.90 1.50 -9.40
C SER A 277 -9.83 1.56 -7.87
N LYS A 278 -8.64 1.41 -7.30
CA LYS A 278 -8.40 1.30 -5.86
C LYS A 278 -8.10 2.63 -5.18
N ILE A 279 -7.75 3.66 -5.95
CA ILE A 279 -7.22 4.91 -5.44
C ILE A 279 -8.15 6.07 -5.77
N THR A 280 -8.62 6.75 -4.72
CA THR A 280 -9.39 7.99 -4.85
C THR A 280 -8.58 9.17 -4.33
N LEU A 281 -8.47 10.22 -5.15
CA LEU A 281 -7.68 11.40 -4.83
C LEU A 281 -8.55 12.65 -4.74
N TYR A 282 -8.26 13.47 -3.73
CA TYR A 282 -8.90 14.75 -3.50
C TYR A 282 -7.86 15.85 -3.36
N LYS A 283 -8.08 17.00 -4.00
CA LYS A 283 -7.26 18.19 -3.91
C LYS A 283 -7.97 19.29 -3.14
N TRP A 284 -7.21 20.01 -2.32
CA TRP A 284 -7.61 21.30 -1.77
C TRP A 284 -6.64 22.39 -2.26
N GLU A 285 -7.22 23.39 -2.94
CA GLU A 285 -6.51 24.53 -3.55
C GLU A 285 -6.89 25.87 -2.90
N GLY A 286 -7.61 25.87 -1.77
CA GLY A 286 -8.02 27.10 -1.09
C GLY A 286 -9.04 28.00 -1.81
N THR A 287 -9.33 27.75 -3.08
CA THR A 287 -10.25 28.57 -3.89
C THR A 287 -11.73 28.30 -3.62
N ASP A 288 -12.08 27.07 -3.25
CA ASP A 288 -13.45 26.62 -3.08
C ASP A 288 -13.62 25.80 -1.80
N GLU A 289 -14.85 25.78 -1.28
CA GLU A 289 -15.23 24.94 -0.14
C GLU A 289 -15.16 23.44 -0.48
N LEU A 290 -15.44 23.09 -1.74
CA LEU A 290 -15.48 21.71 -2.21
C LEU A 290 -14.08 21.21 -2.60
N LEU A 291 -13.76 19.99 -2.14
CA LEU A 291 -12.57 19.29 -2.57
C LEU A 291 -12.71 18.86 -4.04
N GLN A 292 -11.67 19.09 -4.83
CA GLN A 292 -11.63 18.68 -6.23
C GLN A 292 -11.22 17.22 -6.32
N SER A 293 -12.03 16.37 -6.97
CA SER A 293 -11.59 15.00 -7.26
C SER A 293 -10.56 15.02 -8.38
N ILE A 294 -9.48 14.25 -8.21
CA ILE A 294 -8.37 14.19 -9.16
C ILE A 294 -8.35 12.83 -9.82
N SER A 295 -8.31 12.80 -11.15
CA SER A 295 -8.03 11.57 -11.89
C SER A 295 -6.54 11.28 -11.93
N LEU A 296 -6.11 10.20 -11.25
CA LEU A 296 -4.72 9.73 -11.29
C LEU A 296 -4.30 9.28 -12.71
N SER A 297 -5.26 8.91 -13.56
CA SER A 297 -5.00 8.46 -14.94
C SER A 297 -4.25 9.50 -15.78
N THR A 298 -4.52 10.79 -15.57
CA THR A 298 -3.85 11.89 -16.28
C THR A 298 -2.35 11.91 -15.98
N TYR A 299 -1.98 11.75 -14.71
CA TYR A 299 -0.58 11.75 -14.27
C TYR A 299 0.16 10.48 -14.71
N ILE A 300 -0.51 9.32 -14.61
CA ILE A 300 0.04 8.06 -15.10
C ILE A 300 0.28 8.12 -16.61
N SER A 301 -0.67 8.63 -17.40
CA SER A 301 -0.54 8.71 -18.85
C SER A 301 0.69 9.53 -19.25
N ARG A 302 0.88 10.70 -18.59
CA ARG A 302 2.08 11.53 -18.80
C ARG A 302 3.36 10.79 -18.41
N PHE A 303 3.37 10.12 -17.25
CA PHE A 303 4.51 9.33 -16.80
C PHE A 303 4.87 8.23 -17.82
N MET A 304 3.89 7.48 -18.31
CA MET A 304 4.12 6.38 -19.25
C MET A 304 4.73 6.86 -20.57
N ILE A 305 4.25 7.99 -21.11
CA ILE A 305 4.79 8.60 -22.33
C ILE A 305 6.26 9.00 -22.13
N GLU A 306 6.56 9.74 -21.06
CA GLU A 306 7.93 10.21 -20.80
C GLU A 306 8.89 9.05 -20.49
N LYS A 307 8.41 8.05 -19.74
CA LYS A 307 9.20 6.86 -19.42
C LYS A 307 9.50 6.03 -20.67
N GLN A 308 8.53 5.82 -21.55
CA GLN A 308 8.73 5.10 -22.81
C GLN A 308 9.72 5.82 -23.72
N LYS A 309 9.61 7.15 -23.83
CA LYS A 309 10.56 7.98 -24.58
C LYS A 309 11.99 7.82 -24.03
N ASN A 310 12.15 7.89 -22.71
CA ASN A 310 13.44 7.69 -22.07
C ASN A 310 13.97 6.26 -22.30
N ASP A 311 13.13 5.24 -22.12
CA ASP A 311 13.51 3.84 -22.30
C ASP A 311 13.94 3.56 -23.73
N LEU A 312 13.24 4.06 -24.74
CA LEU A 312 13.63 3.91 -26.13
C LEU A 312 15.02 4.51 -26.39
N SER A 313 15.29 5.69 -25.85
CA SER A 313 16.62 6.33 -25.94
C SER A 313 17.72 5.47 -25.31
N GLU A 314 17.46 4.91 -24.13
CA GLU A 314 18.43 4.05 -23.43
C GLU A 314 18.65 2.71 -24.13
N ILE A 315 17.58 2.09 -24.65
CA ILE A 315 17.67 0.85 -25.45
C ILE A 315 18.49 1.09 -26.72
N LEU A 316 18.28 2.20 -27.43
CA LEU A 316 19.06 2.54 -28.63
C LEU A 316 20.55 2.70 -28.32
N LYS A 317 20.90 3.36 -27.21
CA LYS A 317 22.30 3.48 -26.76
C LYS A 317 22.92 2.11 -26.47
N VAL A 318 22.18 1.23 -25.80
CA VAL A 318 22.61 -0.14 -25.51
C VAL A 318 22.80 -0.93 -26.82
N GLN A 319 21.86 -0.86 -27.76
CA GLN A 319 21.94 -1.52 -29.07
C GLN A 319 23.15 -1.06 -29.88
N GLN A 320 23.41 0.25 -29.93
CA GLN A 320 24.57 0.81 -30.61
C GLN A 320 25.87 0.26 -29.99
N LEU A 321 25.96 0.22 -28.66
CA LEU A 321 27.15 -0.26 -27.97
C LEU A 321 27.37 -1.77 -28.19
N ILE A 322 26.33 -2.58 -28.10
CA ILE A 322 26.41 -4.03 -28.36
C ILE A 322 26.77 -4.31 -29.82
N SER A 323 26.26 -3.51 -30.77
CA SER A 323 26.60 -3.67 -32.19
C SER A 323 28.08 -3.39 -32.48
N GLN A 324 28.68 -2.45 -31.75
CA GLN A 324 30.11 -2.12 -31.85
C GLN A 324 31.00 -3.15 -31.12
N TYR A 325 30.50 -3.70 -30.01
CA TYR A 325 31.23 -4.64 -29.17
C TYR A 325 30.34 -5.85 -28.81
N PRO A 326 30.18 -6.84 -29.70
CA PRO A 326 29.23 -7.93 -29.52
C PRO A 326 29.42 -8.75 -28.24
N GLU A 327 30.67 -8.89 -27.78
CA GLU A 327 31.06 -9.65 -26.59
C GLU A 327 31.17 -8.77 -25.32
N ILE A 328 30.59 -7.56 -25.33
CA ILE A 328 30.68 -6.64 -24.19
C ILE A 328 29.92 -7.17 -22.98
N GLU A 329 30.62 -7.33 -21.85
CA GLU A 329 29.96 -7.74 -20.61
C GLU A 329 29.01 -6.64 -20.09
N THR A 330 27.90 -7.04 -19.44
CA THR A 330 26.92 -6.12 -18.83
C THR A 330 27.56 -5.09 -17.90
N ARG A 331 28.61 -5.47 -17.15
CA ARG A 331 29.35 -4.55 -16.27
C ARG A 331 30.00 -3.42 -17.06
N HIS A 332 30.54 -3.71 -18.25
CA HIS A 332 31.18 -2.74 -19.12
C HIS A 332 30.15 -1.84 -19.81
N VAL A 333 29.03 -2.40 -20.29
CA VAL A 333 27.88 -1.62 -20.80
C VAL A 333 27.43 -0.58 -19.77
N ARG A 334 27.21 -1.02 -18.53
CA ARG A 334 26.77 -0.16 -17.43
C ARG A 334 27.74 1.00 -17.17
N LYS A 335 29.04 0.71 -17.10
CA LYS A 335 30.07 1.74 -16.90
C LYS A 335 30.13 2.71 -18.07
N HIS A 336 30.07 2.20 -19.31
CA HIS A 336 30.11 3.01 -20.52
C HIS A 336 28.94 3.99 -20.59
N LEU A 337 27.75 3.55 -20.20
CA LEU A 337 26.54 4.37 -20.15
C LEU A 337 26.37 5.15 -18.84
N SER A 338 27.39 5.18 -17.98
CA SER A 338 27.41 5.94 -16.72
C SER A 338 26.32 5.54 -15.71
N TYR A 339 25.88 4.28 -15.73
CA TYR A 339 24.95 3.75 -14.73
C TYR A 339 25.70 3.31 -13.46
N SER A 340 25.10 3.59 -12.30
CA SER A 340 25.65 3.18 -11.00
C SER A 340 25.46 1.68 -10.74
N ASN A 341 26.14 1.13 -9.71
CA ASN A 341 25.96 -0.28 -9.32
C ASN A 341 24.53 -0.60 -8.88
N SER A 342 23.82 0.39 -8.32
CA SER A 342 22.44 0.25 -7.84
C SER A 342 21.40 0.21 -8.97
N GLN A 343 21.85 0.30 -10.23
CA GLN A 343 21.04 0.22 -11.44
C GLN A 343 21.41 -1.00 -12.30
N ALA A 344 22.03 -2.02 -11.71
CA ALA A 344 22.52 -3.20 -12.42
C ALA A 344 21.38 -4.03 -13.05
N ARG A 345 20.22 -4.13 -12.41
CA ARG A 345 19.06 -4.85 -12.97
C ARG A 345 18.33 -4.02 -14.02
N THR A 346 18.33 -2.69 -13.85
CA THR A 346 17.78 -1.73 -14.80
C THR A 346 18.50 -1.84 -16.13
N ILE A 347 19.84 -1.78 -16.13
CA ILE A 347 20.64 -1.88 -17.35
C ILE A 347 20.55 -3.26 -17.98
N ARG A 348 20.50 -4.33 -17.16
CA ARG A 348 20.28 -5.69 -17.66
C ARG A 348 18.95 -5.80 -18.41
N GLY A 349 17.90 -5.18 -17.87
CA GLY A 349 16.60 -5.10 -18.54
C GLY A 349 16.65 -4.40 -19.91
N TYR A 350 17.43 -3.32 -20.04
CA TYR A 350 17.65 -2.68 -21.35
C TYR A 350 18.43 -3.57 -22.32
N ILE A 351 19.43 -4.32 -21.85
CA ILE A 351 20.18 -5.28 -22.68
C ILE A 351 19.26 -6.40 -23.19
N GLU A 352 18.36 -6.91 -22.32
CA GLU A 352 17.38 -7.93 -22.69
C GLU A 352 16.43 -7.41 -23.76
N GLN A 353 15.88 -6.20 -23.61
CA GLN A 353 15.04 -5.55 -24.62
C GLN A 353 15.75 -5.25 -25.93
N ALA A 354 16.99 -4.76 -25.85
CA ALA A 354 17.84 -4.55 -27.02
C ALA A 354 18.00 -5.83 -27.85
N SER A 355 17.96 -7.00 -27.17
CA SER A 355 18.08 -8.34 -27.74
C SER A 355 16.73 -9.00 -28.08
N GLY A 356 15.62 -8.25 -28.02
CA GLY A 356 14.27 -8.76 -28.32
C GLY A 356 13.63 -9.59 -27.21
N ARG A 357 14.20 -9.61 -26.00
CA ARG A 357 13.61 -10.28 -24.83
C ARG A 357 12.83 -9.27 -23.97
N PRO A 358 11.79 -9.71 -23.26
CA PRO A 358 11.07 -8.80 -22.37
C PRO A 358 11.92 -8.43 -21.16
N ARG A 359 11.64 -7.25 -20.60
CA ARG A 359 12.31 -6.67 -19.43
C ARG A 359 11.61 -7.11 -18.15
N PHE A 360 12.22 -7.97 -17.34
CA PHE A 360 11.64 -8.40 -16.06
C PHE A 360 12.62 -8.35 -14.89
#